data_AF-A0A1Q8QVD2-F1
#
_entry.id   AF-A0A1Q8QVD2-F1
#
_cell.length_a   1.000
_cell.length_b   1.000
_cell.length_c   1.000
_cell.angle_alpha   90.00
_cell.angle_beta   90.00
_cell.angle_gamma   90.00
#
_symmetry.space_group_name_H-M   'P 1'
#
loop_
_entity.id
_entity.type
_entity.pdbx_description
1 polymer ?
#
loop_
_entity_poly.entity_id
_entity_poly.type
_entity_poly.pdbx_seq_one_letter_code
_entity_poly.pdbx_strand_id
1 'polypeptide(L)'
;MTEDLTPYIERSAATDLPALLRAKEEAKRRMKDDPSKPNVEAFRTVRDEVDKAATDRPAGEGRLFAKKPGALAYLQGRGFAIQKTKFYADCKAGLVPTNAQGQYEEAVLLAYAAKLPVAAKEEDGKLNSEARRRLSADADHKSEQALLAKMRREKLEGQLVARSEVARGLAARAQFFRAQIENFGPLLGARIIAAVGGDEARLPEFLALWEEATADWMDAWSEDREFVAGPAEDPLDDPAPDAA
;
A
#
# COMPACT_ATOMS: atom_id res chain seq x y z
N MET A 1 10.90 -30.65 51.19
CA MET A 1 10.08 -30.86 50.00
C MET A 1 10.82 -30.23 48.85
N THR A 2 11.41 -31.04 47.98
CA THR A 2 12.05 -30.56 46.75
C THR A 2 10.93 -30.24 45.78
N GLU A 3 10.66 -28.95 45.57
CA GLU A 3 9.67 -28.51 44.60
C GLU A 3 10.13 -28.93 43.20
N ASP A 4 9.27 -29.65 42.50
CA ASP A 4 9.51 -30.07 41.13
C ASP A 4 9.40 -28.85 40.21
N LEU A 5 10.55 -28.34 39.76
CA LEU A 5 10.69 -27.14 38.93
C LEU A 5 10.49 -27.41 37.43
N THR A 6 10.35 -28.68 37.05
CA THR A 6 10.13 -29.16 35.67
C THR A 6 9.00 -28.42 34.95
N PRO A 7 7.80 -28.22 35.53
CA PRO A 7 6.70 -27.52 34.85
C PRO A 7 6.98 -26.02 34.61
N TYR A 8 7.86 -25.38 35.40
CA TYR A 8 8.25 -23.98 35.18
C TYR A 8 9.27 -23.84 34.05
N ILE A 9 10.17 -24.82 33.91
CA ILE A 9 11.16 -24.89 32.82
C ILE A 9 10.46 -25.16 31.49
N GLU A 10 9.48 -26.07 31.46
CA GLU A 10 8.69 -26.35 30.26
C GLU A 10 7.82 -25.16 29.81
N ARG A 11 7.26 -24.42 30.78
CA ARG A 11 6.47 -23.21 30.50
C ARG A 11 7.34 -22.04 30.04
N SER A 12 8.59 -21.95 30.52
CA SER A 12 9.60 -21.02 29.99
C SER A 12 9.93 -21.35 28.54
N ALA A 13 10.31 -22.60 28.25
CA ALA A 13 10.70 -23.03 26.90
C ALA A 13 9.60 -22.80 25.84
N ALA A 14 8.33 -22.98 26.21
CA ALA A 14 7.19 -22.71 25.31
C ALA A 14 6.99 -21.21 25.01
N THR A 15 7.38 -20.33 25.93
CA THR A 15 7.21 -18.86 25.84
C THR A 15 8.45 -18.18 25.26
N ASP A 16 9.62 -18.79 25.43
CA ASP A 16 10.92 -18.24 25.02
C ASP A 16 11.06 -18.18 23.50
N LEU A 17 10.54 -19.16 22.74
CA LEU A 17 10.66 -19.17 21.27
C LEU A 17 9.83 -18.06 20.57
N PRO A 18 8.54 -17.84 20.90
CA PRO A 18 7.81 -16.67 20.41
C PRO A 18 8.47 -15.34 20.79
N ALA A 19 9.09 -15.25 21.96
CA ALA A 19 9.82 -14.05 22.39
C ALA A 19 11.11 -13.83 21.57
N LEU A 20 11.91 -14.88 21.36
CA LEU A 20 13.13 -14.83 20.55
C LEU A 20 12.84 -14.51 19.07
N LEU A 21 11.74 -15.02 18.51
CA LEU A 21 11.32 -14.68 17.15
C LEU A 21 10.90 -13.21 17.02
N ARG A 22 10.22 -12.65 18.02
CA ARG A 22 9.91 -11.21 18.08
C ARG A 22 11.17 -10.37 18.22
N ALA A 23 12.10 -10.77 19.08
CA ALA A 23 13.39 -10.11 19.25
C ALA A 23 14.20 -10.11 17.94
N LYS A 24 14.15 -11.19 17.16
CA LYS A 24 14.81 -11.30 15.85
C LYS A 24 14.21 -10.33 14.82
N GLU A 25 12.89 -10.19 14.78
CA GLU A 25 12.21 -9.24 13.89
C GLU A 25 12.51 -7.77 14.27
N GLU A 26 12.57 -7.47 15.57
CA GLU A 26 12.98 -6.14 16.05
C GLU A 26 14.45 -5.82 15.74
N ALA A 27 15.35 -6.79 15.94
CA ALA A 27 16.77 -6.64 15.60
C ALA A 27 16.97 -6.45 14.08
N LYS A 28 16.20 -7.16 13.25
CA LYS A 28 16.20 -6.99 11.80
C LYS A 28 15.71 -5.62 11.37
N ARG A 29 14.69 -5.09 12.06
CA ARG A 29 14.16 -3.73 11.83
C ARG A 29 15.21 -2.68 12.18
N ARG A 30 15.86 -2.79 13.35
CA ARG A 30 16.93 -1.87 13.76
C ARG A 30 18.14 -1.91 12.82
N MET A 31 18.51 -3.09 12.31
CA MET A 31 19.58 -3.22 11.31
C MET A 31 19.19 -2.58 9.96
N LYS A 32 17.92 -2.64 9.58
CA LYS A 32 17.41 -2.03 8.34
C LYS A 32 17.36 -0.50 8.43
N ASP A 33 17.01 0.03 9.60
CA ASP A 33 16.87 1.47 9.85
C ASP A 33 18.24 2.16 10.08
N ASP A 34 19.19 1.48 10.76
CA ASP A 34 20.58 1.93 10.91
C ASP A 34 21.57 0.75 10.82
N PRO A 35 22.25 0.54 9.68
CA PRO A 35 23.21 -0.54 9.47
C PRO A 35 24.57 -0.22 10.10
N SER A 36 24.59 0.03 11.41
CA SER A 36 25.80 0.21 12.21
C SER A 36 26.36 -1.14 12.70
N LYS A 37 27.69 -1.21 12.90
CA LYS A 37 28.39 -2.41 13.43
C LYS A 37 27.74 -3.03 14.68
N PRO A 38 27.33 -2.27 15.72
CA PRO A 38 26.68 -2.84 16.90
C PRO A 38 25.31 -3.47 16.59
N ASN A 39 24.53 -2.91 15.66
CA ASN A 39 23.21 -3.45 15.28
C ASN A 39 23.34 -4.77 14.50
N VAL A 40 24.39 -4.90 13.68
CA VAL A 40 24.70 -6.14 12.95
C VAL A 40 25.14 -7.25 13.92
N GLU A 41 25.92 -6.93 14.94
CA GLU A 41 26.34 -7.88 15.98
C GLU A 41 25.15 -8.32 16.85
N ALA A 42 24.30 -7.39 17.27
CA ALA A 42 23.07 -7.71 18.00
C ALA A 42 22.14 -8.65 17.22
N PHE A 43 21.98 -8.44 15.91
CA PHE A 43 21.20 -9.34 15.05
C PHE A 43 21.82 -10.74 14.93
N ARG A 44 23.15 -10.84 14.85
CA ARG A 44 23.86 -12.14 14.79
C ARG A 44 23.66 -12.94 16.08
N THR A 45 23.80 -12.31 17.24
CA THR A 45 23.60 -12.97 18.54
C THR A 45 22.17 -13.51 18.68
N VAL A 46 21.16 -12.68 18.40
CA VAL A 46 19.74 -13.09 18.48
C VAL A 46 19.41 -14.17 17.44
N ARG A 47 20.01 -14.11 16.24
CA ARG A 47 19.86 -15.17 15.24
C ARG A 47 20.45 -16.50 15.74
N ASP A 48 21.67 -16.47 16.26
CA ASP A 48 22.38 -17.66 16.72
C ASP A 48 21.70 -18.28 17.96
N GLU A 49 21.06 -17.48 18.82
CA GLU A 49 20.22 -17.94 19.94
C GLU A 49 18.92 -18.60 19.47
N VAL A 50 18.24 -18.02 18.47
CA VAL A 50 17.06 -18.64 17.82
C VAL A 50 17.44 -19.97 17.17
N ASP A 51 18.58 -20.02 16.49
CA ASP A 51 19.06 -21.22 15.82
C ASP A 51 19.45 -22.31 16.84
N LYS A 52 20.12 -21.96 17.95
CA LYS A 52 20.37 -22.88 19.06
C LYS A 52 19.07 -23.40 19.68
N ALA A 53 18.10 -22.53 19.97
CA ALA A 53 16.80 -22.92 20.52
C ALA A 53 15.99 -23.82 19.55
N ALA A 54 16.18 -23.66 18.24
CA ALA A 54 15.59 -24.54 17.24
C ALA A 54 16.29 -25.92 17.17
N THR A 55 17.57 -25.98 17.51
CA THR A 55 18.41 -27.18 17.43
C THR A 55 18.40 -28.01 18.72
N ASP A 56 18.31 -27.35 19.89
CA ASP A 56 18.23 -27.95 21.23
C ASP A 56 16.83 -28.48 21.58
N ARG A 57 15.95 -28.61 20.59
CA ARG A 57 14.72 -29.39 20.78
C ARG A 57 15.16 -30.81 21.18
N PRO A 58 14.74 -31.38 22.33
CA PRO A 58 14.88 -32.81 22.53
C PRO A 58 14.20 -33.44 21.32
N ALA A 59 14.93 -34.28 20.58
CA ALA A 59 14.37 -35.03 19.46
C ALA A 59 13.08 -35.66 19.95
N GLY A 60 11.95 -35.03 19.60
CA GLY A 60 10.68 -35.31 20.25
C GLY A 60 10.40 -36.79 20.08
N GLU A 61 9.78 -37.39 21.09
CA GLU A 61 9.25 -38.76 21.12
C GLU A 61 8.57 -39.10 19.78
N GLY A 62 9.38 -39.50 18.81
CA GLY A 62 8.95 -39.72 17.45
C GLY A 62 8.28 -41.05 17.45
N ARG A 63 7.03 -41.12 17.02
CA ARG A 63 6.33 -42.40 16.94
C ARG A 63 7.15 -43.34 16.05
N LEU A 64 7.53 -44.49 16.61
CA LEU A 64 8.31 -45.52 15.93
C LEU A 64 7.37 -46.53 15.29
N PHE A 65 7.50 -46.75 13.98
CA PHE A 65 6.69 -47.71 13.25
C PHE A 65 7.51 -48.95 12.90
N ALA A 66 7.19 -50.09 13.52
CA ALA A 66 7.89 -51.36 13.26
C ALA A 66 7.53 -52.00 11.90
N LYS A 67 6.38 -51.64 11.31
CA LYS A 67 5.88 -52.25 10.08
C LYS A 67 5.56 -51.21 9.01
N LYS A 68 5.96 -51.48 7.76
CA LYS A 68 5.69 -50.65 6.55
C LYS A 68 4.23 -50.20 6.40
N PRO A 69 3.19 -51.04 6.65
CA PRO A 69 1.80 -50.62 6.57
C PRO A 69 1.44 -49.54 7.59
N GLY A 70 2.02 -49.58 8.80
CA GLY A 70 1.76 -48.60 9.85
C GLY A 70 2.32 -47.22 9.50
N ALA A 71 3.54 -47.19 8.94
CA ALA A 71 4.16 -45.97 8.41
C ALA A 71 3.36 -45.37 7.24
N LEU A 72 2.85 -46.20 6.33
CA LEU A 72 2.02 -45.73 5.20
C LEU A 72 0.67 -45.17 5.67
N ALA A 73 -0.02 -45.88 6.57
CA ALA A 73 -1.31 -45.44 7.11
C ALA A 73 -1.17 -44.10 7.86
N TYR A 74 -0.05 -43.93 8.56
CA TYR A 74 0.28 -42.68 9.22
C TYR A 74 0.45 -41.51 8.25
N LEU A 75 1.18 -41.71 7.15
CA LEU A 75 1.35 -40.69 6.11
C LEU A 75 0.04 -40.36 5.39
N GLN A 76 -0.77 -41.37 5.09
CA GLN A 76 -2.09 -41.18 4.46
C GLN A 76 -3.07 -40.47 5.38
N GLY A 77 -3.10 -40.81 6.67
CA GLY A 77 -3.93 -40.13 7.67
C GLY A 77 -3.56 -38.66 7.89
N ARG A 78 -2.33 -38.27 7.54
CA ARG A 78 -1.86 -36.88 7.59
C ARG A 78 -2.11 -36.11 6.29
N GLY A 79 -2.80 -36.72 5.31
CA GLY A 79 -3.22 -36.09 4.06
C GLY A 79 -2.23 -36.24 2.90
N PHE A 80 -1.17 -37.05 3.02
CA PHE A 80 -0.24 -37.27 1.91
C PHE A 80 -0.78 -38.34 0.95
N ALA A 81 -0.95 -37.96 -0.32
CA ALA A 81 -1.41 -38.85 -1.40
C ALA A 81 -0.28 -39.79 -1.88
N ILE A 82 0.04 -40.81 -1.07
CA ILE A 82 1.11 -41.77 -1.35
C ILE A 82 0.51 -43.13 -1.74
N GLN A 83 0.88 -43.62 -2.93
CA GLN A 83 0.50 -44.96 -3.38
C GLN A 83 1.31 -46.03 -2.66
N LYS A 84 0.63 -47.10 -2.21
CA LYS A 84 1.25 -48.24 -1.51
C LYS A 84 2.42 -48.85 -2.28
N THR A 85 2.24 -49.11 -3.57
CA THR A 85 3.26 -49.70 -4.45
C THR A 85 4.52 -48.83 -4.55
N LYS A 86 4.35 -47.50 -4.64
CA LYS A 86 5.46 -46.54 -4.69
C LYS A 86 6.21 -46.48 -3.35
N PHE A 87 5.48 -46.35 -2.23
CA PHE A 87 6.10 -46.31 -0.91
C PHE A 87 6.93 -47.57 -0.61
N TYR A 88 6.42 -48.74 -1.00
CA TYR A 88 7.13 -50.01 -0.78
C TYR A 88 8.36 -50.15 -1.68
N ALA A 89 8.29 -49.64 -2.92
CA ALA A 89 9.44 -49.57 -3.82
C ALA A 89 10.51 -48.61 -3.28
N ASP A 90 10.11 -47.44 -2.80
CA ASP A 90 11.02 -46.42 -2.23
C ASP A 90 11.67 -46.90 -0.93
N CYS A 91 10.93 -47.64 -0.09
CA CYS A 91 11.49 -48.32 1.07
C CYS A 91 12.51 -49.41 0.68
N LYS A 92 12.30 -50.13 -0.44
CA LYS A 92 13.25 -51.12 -0.96
C LYS A 92 14.49 -50.45 -1.58
N ALA A 93 14.31 -49.27 -2.16
CA ALA A 93 15.39 -48.46 -2.73
C ALA A 93 16.21 -47.70 -1.67
N GLY A 94 15.86 -47.79 -0.38
CA GLY A 94 16.58 -47.14 0.72
C GLY A 94 16.30 -45.64 0.85
N LEU A 95 15.28 -45.10 0.17
CA LEU A 95 14.91 -43.68 0.24
C LEU A 95 14.23 -43.31 1.57
N VAL A 96 13.75 -44.31 2.31
CA VAL A 96 13.21 -44.17 3.67
C VAL A 96 14.08 -45.00 4.61
N PRO A 97 15.12 -44.41 5.23
CA PRO A 97 16.00 -45.13 6.12
C PRO A 97 15.28 -45.58 7.40
N THR A 98 15.70 -46.72 7.93
CA THR A 98 15.26 -47.26 9.23
C THR A 98 16.33 -47.04 10.28
N ASN A 99 15.90 -46.95 11.54
CA ASN A 99 16.84 -46.89 12.67
C ASN A 99 17.61 -48.21 12.87
N ALA A 100 18.53 -48.24 13.85
CA ALA A 100 19.36 -49.41 14.17
C ALA A 100 18.55 -50.68 14.54
N GLN A 101 17.26 -50.53 14.87
CA GLN A 101 16.33 -51.63 15.21
C GLN A 101 15.37 -51.98 14.05
N GLY A 102 15.56 -51.39 12.86
CA GLY A 102 14.74 -51.66 11.68
C GLY A 102 13.36 -50.98 11.70
N GLN A 103 13.16 -49.96 12.53
CA GLN A 103 11.90 -49.21 12.66
C GLN A 103 11.94 -47.90 11.87
N TYR A 104 10.77 -47.42 11.45
CA TYR A 104 10.61 -46.15 10.75
C TYR A 104 10.29 -45.03 11.76
N GLU A 105 11.12 -43.99 11.78
CA GLU A 105 10.92 -42.81 12.61
C GLU A 105 9.97 -41.81 11.95
N GLU A 106 9.10 -41.19 12.73
CA GLU A 106 8.18 -40.14 12.27
C GLU A 106 8.89 -39.00 11.54
N ALA A 107 10.00 -38.50 12.09
CA ALA A 107 10.76 -37.40 11.49
C ALA A 107 11.26 -37.74 10.09
N VAL A 108 11.72 -38.98 9.89
CA VAL A 108 12.21 -39.49 8.60
C VAL A 108 11.06 -39.66 7.61
N LEU A 109 9.90 -40.16 8.07
CA LEU A 109 8.71 -40.31 7.23
C LEU A 109 8.17 -38.96 6.75
N LEU A 110 8.16 -37.95 7.63
CA LEU A 110 7.76 -36.59 7.27
C LEU A 110 8.77 -35.93 6.32
N ALA A 111 10.07 -36.14 6.54
CA ALA A 111 11.10 -35.64 5.63
C ALA A 111 11.02 -36.28 4.24
N TYR A 112 10.64 -37.56 4.15
CA TYR A 112 10.35 -38.24 2.89
C TYR A 112 9.08 -37.66 2.23
N ALA A 113 8.00 -37.49 3.00
CA ALA A 113 6.75 -36.94 2.48
C ALA A 113 6.88 -35.51 1.95
N ALA A 114 7.72 -34.68 2.60
CA ALA A 114 8.02 -33.32 2.15
C ALA A 114 8.78 -33.27 0.81
N LYS A 115 9.48 -34.34 0.43
CA LYS A 115 10.23 -34.46 -0.84
C LYS A 115 9.39 -35.02 -1.99
N LEU A 116 8.19 -35.52 -1.72
CA LEU A 116 7.32 -36.03 -2.78
C LEU A 116 6.72 -34.87 -3.59
N PRO A 117 6.64 -34.99 -4.93
CA PRO A 117 5.94 -34.01 -5.76
C PRO A 117 4.45 -34.06 -5.38
N VAL A 118 3.98 -32.98 -4.75
CA VAL A 118 2.59 -32.83 -4.30
C VAL A 118 1.68 -32.78 -5.53
N ALA A 119 1.02 -33.88 -5.86
CA ALA A 119 0.03 -33.97 -6.94
C ALA A 119 -1.30 -33.26 -6.61
N ALA A 120 -1.42 -32.66 -5.42
CA ALA A 120 -2.56 -31.87 -4.99
C ALA A 120 -2.22 -30.37 -5.01
N LYS A 121 -2.25 -29.72 -6.18
CA LYS A 121 -2.10 -28.25 -6.27
C LYS A 121 -2.91 -27.57 -7.39
N GLU A 122 -3.79 -28.26 -8.12
CA GLU A 122 -4.59 -27.59 -9.16
C GLU A 122 -5.88 -26.96 -8.61
N GLU A 123 -6.66 -27.65 -7.75
CA GLU A 123 -7.85 -27.04 -7.13
C GLU A 123 -7.48 -25.97 -6.09
N ASP A 124 -6.53 -26.25 -5.20
CA ASP A 124 -6.03 -25.24 -4.25
C ASP A 124 -5.37 -24.05 -4.95
N GLY A 125 -4.73 -24.30 -6.10
CA GLY A 125 -4.17 -23.25 -6.95
C GLY A 125 -5.26 -22.36 -7.55
N LYS A 126 -6.35 -22.95 -8.05
CA LYS A 126 -7.50 -22.23 -8.60
C LYS A 126 -8.22 -21.43 -7.52
N LEU A 127 -8.57 -22.04 -6.38
CA LEU A 127 -9.21 -21.37 -5.24
C LEU A 127 -8.34 -20.22 -4.70
N ASN A 128 -7.03 -20.40 -4.59
CA ASN A 128 -6.10 -19.34 -4.19
C ASN A 128 -6.00 -18.23 -5.25
N SER A 129 -6.04 -18.57 -6.54
CA SER A 129 -6.03 -17.58 -7.63
C SER A 129 -7.32 -16.74 -7.66
N GLU A 130 -8.47 -17.37 -7.42
CA GLU A 130 -9.78 -16.70 -7.35
C GLU A 130 -9.88 -15.84 -6.09
N ALA A 131 -9.42 -16.34 -4.94
CA ALA A 131 -9.33 -15.57 -3.71
C ALA A 131 -8.43 -14.33 -3.89
N ARG A 132 -7.29 -14.46 -4.58
CA ARG A 132 -6.40 -13.34 -4.91
C ARG A 132 -7.07 -12.33 -5.85
N ARG A 133 -7.81 -12.79 -6.86
CA ARG A 133 -8.54 -11.90 -7.79
C ARG A 133 -9.66 -11.13 -7.09
N ARG A 134 -10.41 -11.78 -6.19
CA ARG A 134 -11.43 -11.12 -5.37
C ARG A 134 -10.79 -10.09 -4.44
N LEU A 135 -9.72 -10.46 -3.74
CA LEU A 135 -9.00 -9.55 -2.87
C LEU A 135 -8.41 -8.35 -3.62
N SER A 136 -7.90 -8.53 -4.83
CA SER A 136 -7.41 -7.42 -5.65
C SER A 136 -8.55 -6.52 -6.12
N ALA A 137 -9.65 -7.10 -6.61
CA ALA A 137 -10.82 -6.33 -7.03
C ALA A 137 -11.44 -5.53 -5.86
N ASP A 138 -11.52 -6.13 -4.68
CA ASP A 138 -11.98 -5.45 -3.47
C ASP A 138 -11.02 -4.32 -3.04
N ALA A 139 -9.70 -4.54 -3.19
CA ALA A 139 -8.70 -3.52 -2.92
C ALA A 139 -8.81 -2.34 -3.90
N ASP A 140 -8.99 -2.62 -5.19
CA ASP A 140 -9.18 -1.62 -6.23
C ASP A 140 -10.45 -0.81 -5.98
N HIS A 141 -11.59 -1.47 -5.73
CA HIS A 141 -12.85 -0.80 -5.36
C HIS A 141 -12.70 0.07 -4.12
N LYS A 142 -11.98 -0.40 -3.09
CA LYS A 142 -11.74 0.37 -1.88
C LYS A 142 -10.85 1.58 -2.14
N SER A 143 -9.88 1.48 -3.05
CA SER A 143 -9.03 2.62 -3.42
C SER A 143 -9.81 3.71 -4.18
N GLU A 144 -10.69 3.32 -5.11
CA GLU A 144 -11.57 4.23 -5.84
C GLU A 144 -12.58 4.91 -4.89
N GLN A 145 -13.17 4.15 -3.96
CA GLN A 145 -14.03 4.74 -2.93
C GLN A 145 -13.26 5.71 -2.01
N ALA A 146 -12.01 5.41 -1.68
CA ALA A 146 -11.18 6.30 -0.88
C ALA A 146 -10.87 7.61 -1.63
N LEU A 147 -10.62 7.55 -2.93
CA LEU A 147 -10.44 8.73 -3.79
C LEU A 147 -11.71 9.58 -3.83
N LEU A 148 -12.88 8.98 -4.06
CA LEU A 148 -14.16 9.69 -4.05
C LEU A 148 -14.46 10.32 -2.69
N ALA A 149 -14.19 9.60 -1.58
CA ALA A 149 -14.34 10.13 -0.23
C ALA A 149 -13.41 11.32 0.03
N LYS A 150 -12.17 11.25 -0.48
CA LYS A 150 -11.21 12.36 -0.41
C LYS A 150 -11.70 13.57 -1.19
N MET A 151 -12.11 13.40 -2.45
CA MET A 151 -12.65 14.50 -3.27
C MET A 151 -13.91 15.11 -2.64
N ARG A 152 -14.79 14.29 -2.05
CA ARG A 152 -15.96 14.77 -1.31
C ARG A 152 -15.57 15.57 -0.07
N ARG A 153 -14.52 15.16 0.64
CA ARG A 153 -13.96 15.91 1.79
C ARG A 153 -13.40 17.26 1.34
N GLU A 154 -12.59 17.27 0.28
CA GLU A 154 -12.02 18.49 -0.31
C GLU A 154 -13.12 19.44 -0.81
N LYS A 155 -14.24 18.92 -1.36
CA LYS A 155 -15.43 19.72 -1.71
C LYS A 155 -16.08 20.35 -0.48
N LEU A 156 -16.28 19.58 0.60
CA LEU A 156 -16.87 20.08 1.85
C LEU A 156 -15.96 21.07 2.58
N GLU A 157 -14.65 20.91 2.48
CA GLU A 157 -13.64 21.85 3.00
C GLU A 157 -13.52 23.13 2.14
N GLY A 158 -14.27 23.26 1.04
CA GLY A 158 -14.26 24.44 0.18
C GLY A 158 -13.00 24.59 -0.68
N GLN A 159 -12.21 23.52 -0.83
CA GLN A 159 -10.96 23.53 -1.62
C GLN A 159 -11.19 23.29 -3.12
N LEU A 160 -12.40 22.89 -3.52
CA LEU A 160 -12.76 22.62 -4.91
C LEU A 160 -13.76 23.66 -5.41
N VAL A 161 -13.39 24.33 -6.50
CA VAL A 161 -14.28 25.24 -7.24
C VAL A 161 -14.70 24.56 -8.54
N ALA A 162 -15.95 24.78 -8.97
CA ALA A 162 -16.42 24.26 -10.25
C ALA A 162 -15.62 24.88 -11.40
N ARG A 163 -15.18 24.06 -12.36
CA ARG A 163 -14.42 24.57 -13.53
C ARG A 163 -15.20 25.62 -14.31
N SER A 164 -16.53 25.46 -14.41
CA SER A 164 -17.43 26.41 -15.05
C SER A 164 -17.43 27.77 -14.36
N GLU A 165 -17.38 27.78 -13.03
CA GLU A 165 -17.33 29.00 -12.22
C GLU A 165 -16.00 29.74 -12.39
N VAL A 166 -14.87 29.01 -12.36
CA VAL A 166 -13.55 29.59 -12.65
C VAL A 166 -13.51 30.18 -14.07
N ALA A 167 -13.98 29.43 -15.07
CA ALA A 167 -14.03 29.89 -16.46
C ALA A 167 -14.89 31.16 -16.61
N ARG A 168 -15.99 31.24 -15.86
CA ARG A 168 -16.88 32.39 -15.89
C ARG A 168 -16.28 33.61 -15.19
N GLY A 169 -15.60 33.41 -14.05
CA GLY A 169 -14.85 34.47 -13.38
C GLY A 169 -13.75 35.03 -14.28
N LEU A 170 -13.00 34.17 -14.98
CA LEU A 170 -11.99 34.58 -15.96
C LEU A 170 -12.62 35.34 -17.14
N ALA A 171 -13.77 34.90 -17.66
CA ALA A 171 -14.47 35.59 -18.73
C ALA A 171 -14.95 36.99 -18.32
N ALA A 172 -15.52 37.13 -17.12
CA ALA A 172 -15.95 38.42 -16.59
C ALA A 172 -14.76 39.38 -16.39
N ARG A 173 -13.63 38.88 -15.85
CA ARG A 173 -12.38 39.64 -15.74
C ARG A 173 -11.83 40.08 -17.09
N ALA A 174 -11.89 39.22 -18.11
CA ALA A 174 -11.47 39.55 -19.47
C ALA A 174 -12.36 40.63 -20.10
N GLN A 175 -13.68 40.57 -19.88
CA GLN A 175 -14.62 41.60 -20.34
C GLN A 175 -14.36 42.96 -19.66
N PHE A 176 -14.10 42.95 -18.35
CA PHE A 176 -13.71 44.17 -17.62
C PHE A 176 -12.42 44.76 -18.20
N PHE A 177 -11.38 43.94 -18.37
CA PHE A 177 -10.10 44.39 -18.92
C PHE A 177 -10.24 44.97 -20.34
N ARG A 178 -11.04 44.31 -21.19
CA ARG A 178 -11.37 44.82 -22.53
C ARG A 178 -12.03 46.20 -22.45
N ALA A 179 -13.01 46.37 -21.57
CA ALA A 179 -13.70 47.64 -21.39
C ALA A 179 -12.74 48.75 -20.90
N GLN A 180 -11.75 48.43 -20.07
CA GLN A 180 -10.73 49.42 -19.64
C GLN A 180 -9.87 49.88 -20.82
N ILE A 181 -9.39 48.96 -21.66
CA ILE A 181 -8.62 49.29 -22.86
C ILE A 181 -9.44 50.13 -23.83
N GLU A 182 -10.69 49.74 -24.11
CA GLU A 182 -11.56 50.46 -25.03
C GLU A 182 -11.89 51.87 -24.54
N ASN A 183 -11.99 52.07 -23.22
CA ASN A 183 -12.28 53.37 -22.61
C ASN A 183 -11.03 54.23 -22.33
N PHE A 184 -9.80 53.70 -22.50
CA PHE A 184 -8.56 54.45 -22.29
C PHE A 184 -8.50 55.71 -23.15
N GLY A 185 -8.73 55.56 -24.46
CA GLY A 185 -8.67 56.68 -25.41
C GLY A 185 -9.70 57.78 -25.09
N PRO A 186 -10.99 57.45 -24.91
CA PRO A 186 -12.02 58.42 -24.53
C PRO A 186 -11.75 59.13 -23.18
N LEU A 187 -11.27 58.41 -22.17
CA LEU A 187 -11.08 58.98 -20.81
C LEU A 187 -9.79 59.78 -20.67
N LEU A 188 -8.68 59.27 -21.21
CA LEU A 188 -7.36 59.86 -21.04
C LEU A 188 -6.90 60.68 -22.25
N GLY A 189 -7.62 60.63 -23.38
CA GLY A 189 -7.24 61.34 -24.61
C GLY A 189 -6.96 62.83 -24.40
N ALA A 190 -7.81 63.54 -23.66
CA ALA A 190 -7.58 64.95 -23.35
C ALA A 190 -6.34 65.18 -22.47
N ARG A 191 -6.10 64.30 -21.48
CA ARG A 191 -4.92 64.34 -20.59
C ARG A 191 -3.64 64.06 -21.37
N ILE A 192 -3.68 63.08 -22.28
CA ILE A 192 -2.57 62.74 -23.18
C ILE A 192 -2.26 63.90 -24.13
N ILE A 193 -3.28 64.50 -24.75
CA ILE A 193 -3.09 65.66 -25.65
C ILE A 193 -2.47 66.83 -24.88
N ALA A 194 -2.94 67.12 -23.66
CA ALA A 194 -2.36 68.17 -22.83
C ALA A 194 -0.91 67.85 -22.40
N ALA A 195 -0.62 66.59 -22.12
CA ALA A 195 0.69 66.14 -21.65
C ALA A 195 1.73 65.97 -22.76
N VAL A 196 1.35 65.74 -24.01
CA VAL A 196 2.30 65.49 -25.11
C VAL A 196 2.26 66.63 -26.13
N GLY A 197 1.10 67.26 -26.35
CA GLY A 197 0.94 68.36 -27.30
C GLY A 197 1.27 68.00 -28.76
N GLY A 198 1.40 66.71 -29.08
CA GLY A 198 1.88 66.23 -30.37
C GLY A 198 3.39 66.30 -30.55
N ASP A 199 4.16 66.57 -29.49
CA ASP A 199 5.62 66.60 -29.51
C ASP A 199 6.20 65.19 -29.23
N GLU A 200 6.98 64.68 -30.18
CA GLU A 200 7.64 63.38 -30.08
C GLU A 200 8.68 63.34 -28.95
N ALA A 201 9.28 64.47 -28.59
CA ALA A 201 10.23 64.55 -27.47
C ALA A 201 9.57 64.23 -26.11
N ARG A 202 8.23 64.30 -26.04
CA ARG A 202 7.43 64.03 -24.82
C ARG A 202 6.88 62.62 -24.75
N LEU A 203 7.42 61.71 -25.57
CA LEU A 203 7.15 60.27 -25.47
C LEU A 203 7.36 59.70 -24.05
N PRO A 204 8.40 60.11 -23.27
CA PRO A 204 8.56 59.64 -21.90
C PRO A 204 7.36 59.97 -20.99
N GLU A 205 6.79 61.17 -21.12
CA GLU A 205 5.62 61.60 -20.36
C GLU A 205 4.35 60.85 -20.77
N PHE A 206 4.21 60.51 -22.05
CA PHE A 206 3.15 59.61 -22.52
C PHE A 206 3.27 58.22 -21.90
N LEU A 207 4.48 57.64 -21.92
CA LEU A 207 4.72 56.30 -21.37
C LEU A 207 4.48 56.27 -19.85
N ALA A 208 4.86 57.32 -19.13
CA ALA A 208 4.56 57.45 -17.70
C ALA A 208 3.05 57.48 -17.42
N LEU A 209 2.27 58.21 -18.22
CA LEU A 209 0.80 58.23 -18.11
C LEU A 209 0.17 56.88 -18.46
N TRP A 210 0.72 56.18 -19.45
CA TRP A 210 0.28 54.85 -19.83
C TRP A 210 0.56 53.83 -18.71
N GLU A 211 1.73 53.91 -18.09
CA GLU A 211 2.12 53.05 -16.97
C GLU A 211 1.24 53.30 -15.74
N GLU A 212 0.97 54.57 -15.38
CA GLU A 212 0.02 54.94 -14.32
C GLU A 212 -1.37 54.35 -14.57
N ALA A 213 -1.93 54.55 -15.77
CA ALA A 213 -3.25 54.02 -16.12
C ALA A 213 -3.28 52.49 -16.12
N THR A 214 -2.20 51.85 -16.57
CA THR A 214 -2.09 50.38 -16.58
C THR A 214 -2.01 49.83 -15.16
N ALA A 215 -1.30 50.51 -14.26
CA ALA A 215 -1.23 50.14 -12.85
C ALA A 215 -2.62 50.19 -12.20
N ASP A 216 -3.37 51.28 -12.41
CA ASP A 216 -4.74 51.42 -11.89
C ASP A 216 -5.68 50.29 -12.39
N TRP A 217 -5.55 49.89 -13.65
CA TRP A 217 -6.34 48.78 -14.20
C TRP A 217 -5.96 47.43 -13.62
N MET A 218 -4.66 47.19 -13.43
CA MET A 218 -4.15 45.94 -12.87
C MET A 218 -4.52 45.80 -11.40
N ASP A 219 -4.49 46.89 -10.64
CA ASP A 219 -4.95 46.94 -9.26
C ASP A 219 -6.45 46.63 -9.20
N ALA A 220 -7.27 47.28 -10.02
CA ALA A 220 -8.72 47.01 -10.11
C ALA A 220 -9.04 45.59 -10.61
N TRP A 221 -8.17 44.98 -11.43
CA TRP A 221 -8.30 43.59 -11.88
C TRP A 221 -7.92 42.58 -10.79
N SER A 222 -7.00 42.96 -9.89
CA SER A 222 -6.51 42.13 -8.79
C SER A 222 -7.45 42.11 -7.58
N GLU A 223 -8.35 43.08 -7.46
CA GLU A 223 -9.36 43.11 -6.41
C GLU A 223 -10.25 41.86 -6.44
N ASP A 224 -10.47 41.29 -5.26
CA ASP A 224 -11.33 40.11 -5.09
C ASP A 224 -12.80 40.53 -5.24
N ARG A 225 -13.29 40.49 -6.47
CA ARG A 225 -14.68 40.81 -6.81
C ARG A 225 -15.47 39.53 -7.04
N GLU A 226 -16.61 39.43 -6.36
CA GLU A 226 -17.62 38.43 -6.69
C GLU A 226 -18.30 38.83 -8.01
N PHE A 227 -17.94 38.14 -9.09
CA PHE A 227 -18.65 38.26 -10.36
C PHE A 227 -19.89 37.38 -10.28
N VAL A 228 -21.02 37.97 -9.85
CA VAL A 228 -22.29 37.26 -9.79
C VAL A 228 -22.69 36.84 -11.19
N ALA A 229 -22.64 35.55 -11.40
CA ALA A 229 -23.21 34.92 -12.56
C ALA A 229 -24.62 34.45 -12.24
N GLY A 230 -25.57 34.81 -13.10
CA GLY A 230 -26.92 34.26 -13.04
C GLY A 230 -26.89 32.72 -12.97
N PRO A 231 -27.88 32.11 -12.31
CA PRO A 231 -27.87 30.69 -12.00
C PRO A 231 -27.74 29.89 -13.29
N ALA A 232 -26.67 29.11 -13.39
CA ALA A 232 -26.56 28.05 -14.37
C ALA A 232 -27.18 26.81 -13.72
N GLU A 233 -28.27 26.30 -14.29
CA GLU A 233 -28.87 25.03 -13.90
C GLU A 233 -27.81 23.92 -14.02
N ASP A 234 -27.57 23.22 -12.91
CA ASP A 234 -26.60 22.13 -12.83
C ASP A 234 -27.27 20.86 -13.42
N PRO A 235 -26.78 20.26 -14.50
CA PRO A 235 -27.44 19.12 -15.16
C PRO A 235 -27.35 17.80 -14.37
N LEU A 236 -26.82 17.84 -13.14
CA LEU A 236 -26.51 16.65 -12.34
C LEU A 236 -27.54 16.35 -11.25
N ASP A 237 -28.60 17.15 -11.14
CA ASP A 237 -29.68 16.95 -10.16
C ASP A 237 -30.89 16.18 -10.70
N ASP A 238 -30.80 15.61 -11.92
CA ASP A 238 -31.83 14.68 -12.40
C ASP A 238 -31.76 13.36 -11.62
N PRO A 239 -32.80 13.01 -10.83
CA PRO A 239 -32.85 11.70 -10.20
C PRO A 239 -32.91 10.63 -11.29
N ALA A 240 -32.03 9.64 -11.19
CA ALA A 240 -32.00 8.49 -12.09
C ALA A 240 -33.42 7.90 -12.23
N PRO A 241 -33.88 7.57 -13.45
CA PRO A 241 -35.22 7.03 -13.63
C PRO A 241 -35.32 5.69 -12.90
N ASP A 242 -36.27 5.62 -11.97
CA ASP A 242 -36.63 4.39 -11.26
C ASP A 242 -36.92 3.29 -12.29
N ALA A 243 -36.14 2.20 -12.20
CA ALA A 243 -36.34 1.01 -13.01
C ALA A 243 -37.60 0.28 -12.50
N ALA A 244 -38.68 0.36 -13.29
CA ALA A 244 -39.87 -0.50 -13.19
C ALA A 244 -39.69 -1.80 -13.98
#